data_AF-A0A358B1Y0-F1
#
_entry.id   AF-A0A358B1Y0-F1
#
_cell.length_a   1.000
_cell.length_b   1.000
_cell.length_c   1.000
_cell.angle_alpha   90.00
_cell.angle_beta   90.00
_cell.angle_gamma   90.00
#
_symmetry.space_group_name_H-M   'P 1'
#
loop_
_entity.id
_entity.type
_entity.pdbx_description
1 polymer ?
#
loop_
_entity_poly.entity_id
_entity_poly.type
_entity_poly.pdbx_seq_one_letter_code
_entity_poly.pdbx_strand_id
1 'polypeptide(L)'
;MRIKMGTVVPKMGTTVHLAAGQTRYRKAVAAALRAELGSTHQAIKTAMRWTGASERTVKYWLSGERGPSGEHLILLAQHSDAVLLAILTMAERLSDERHRCAGCPERLLVLQNLRQESNLSEDF
;
A
#
# COMPACT_ATOMS: atom_id res chain seq x y z
N MET A 1 -45.81 27.29 -20.77
CA MET A 1 -44.66 27.77 -19.96
C MET A 1 -44.01 26.54 -19.31
N ARG A 2 -42.82 26.12 -19.76
CA ARG A 2 -42.17 24.86 -19.33
C ARG A 2 -41.23 25.16 -18.15
N ILE A 3 -41.61 24.75 -16.95
CA ILE A 3 -40.77 24.96 -15.75
C ILE A 3 -39.67 23.90 -15.77
N LYS A 4 -38.43 24.33 -16.00
CA LYS A 4 -37.25 23.45 -15.89
C LYS A 4 -37.00 23.19 -14.42
N MET A 5 -37.24 21.96 -13.96
CA MET A 5 -36.76 21.48 -12.67
C MET A 5 -35.24 21.41 -12.74
N GLY A 6 -34.56 22.19 -11.90
CA GLY A 6 -33.11 22.10 -11.72
C GLY A 6 -32.74 20.71 -11.22
N THR A 7 -31.68 20.13 -11.76
CA THR A 7 -31.15 18.83 -11.35
C THR A 7 -30.71 18.93 -9.88
N VAL A 8 -31.49 18.34 -8.98
CA VAL A 8 -31.13 18.23 -7.56
C VAL A 8 -29.97 17.25 -7.47
N VAL A 9 -28.76 17.78 -7.36
CA VAL A 9 -27.56 17.00 -7.08
C VAL A 9 -27.50 16.68 -5.58
N PRO A 10 -27.37 15.41 -5.18
CA PRO A 10 -27.21 15.06 -3.78
C PRO A 10 -25.92 15.66 -3.21
N LYS A 11 -26.02 16.29 -2.03
CA LYS A 11 -24.92 16.99 -1.35
C LYS A 11 -23.84 16.05 -0.75
N MET A 12 -24.08 14.73 -0.77
CA MET A 12 -23.20 13.72 -0.17
C MET A 12 -23.10 12.49 -1.08
N GLY A 13 -21.86 12.05 -1.31
CA GLY A 13 -21.48 11.12 -2.38
C GLY A 13 -22.03 9.70 -2.28
N THR A 14 -21.93 9.01 -3.41
CA THR A 14 -22.26 7.61 -3.62
C THR A 14 -21.71 6.74 -2.49
N THR A 15 -22.59 6.11 -1.72
CA THR A 15 -22.22 5.09 -0.75
C THR A 15 -21.80 3.84 -1.53
N VAL A 16 -20.53 3.77 -1.89
CA VAL A 16 -19.97 2.57 -2.53
C VAL A 16 -19.81 1.52 -1.44
N HIS A 17 -20.70 0.53 -1.44
CA HIS A 17 -20.53 -0.67 -0.62
C HIS A 17 -19.19 -1.30 -0.97
N LEU A 18 -18.23 -1.14 -0.07
CA LEU A 18 -16.89 -1.62 -0.30
C LEU A 18 -16.91 -3.15 -0.26
N ALA A 19 -16.67 -3.78 -1.40
CA ALA A 19 -16.61 -5.25 -1.48
C ALA A 19 -15.72 -5.80 -0.35
N ALA A 20 -16.14 -6.89 0.29
CA ALA A 20 -15.46 -7.46 1.46
C ALA A 20 -13.94 -7.65 1.24
N GLY A 21 -13.53 -7.99 0.01
CA GLY A 21 -12.14 -8.10 -0.40
C GLY A 21 -11.33 -6.80 -0.29
N GLN A 22 -11.91 -5.66 -0.67
CA GLN A 22 -11.24 -4.36 -0.51
C GLN A 22 -11.08 -3.98 0.97
N THR A 23 -12.05 -4.33 1.81
CA THR A 23 -11.94 -4.12 3.27
C THR A 23 -10.82 -4.98 3.87
N ARG A 24 -10.71 -6.25 3.46
CA ARG A 24 -9.64 -7.16 3.90
C ARG A 24 -8.26 -6.64 3.51
N TYR A 25 -8.11 -6.19 2.26
CA TYR A 25 -6.86 -5.60 1.77
C TYR A 25 -6.44 -4.36 2.56
N ARG A 26 -7.36 -3.41 2.74
CA ARG A 26 -7.08 -2.17 3.47
C ARG A 26 -6.62 -2.44 4.89
N LYS A 27 -7.32 -3.34 5.60
CA LYS A 27 -6.98 -3.71 6.98
C LYS A 27 -5.63 -4.42 7.06
N ALA A 28 -5.32 -5.32 6.11
CA ALA A 28 -4.05 -6.04 6.09
C ALA A 28 -2.85 -5.08 5.89
N VAL A 29 -2.94 -4.18 4.91
CA VAL A 29 -1.89 -3.18 4.67
C VAL A 29 -1.75 -2.22 5.86
N ALA A 30 -2.87 -1.79 6.43
CA ALA A 30 -2.88 -0.93 7.60
C ALA A 30 -2.25 -1.58 8.84
N ALA A 31 -2.45 -2.88 9.03
CA ALA A 31 -1.84 -3.65 10.10
C ALA A 31 -0.32 -3.82 9.87
N ALA A 32 0.07 -4.14 8.64
CA ALA A 32 1.48 -4.29 8.25
C ALA A 32 2.28 -2.98 8.46
N LEU A 33 1.74 -1.85 8.00
CA LEU A 33 2.38 -0.55 8.19
C LEU A 33 2.52 -0.19 9.67
N ARG A 34 1.52 -0.50 10.49
CA ARG A 34 1.62 -0.27 11.94
C ARG A 34 2.62 -1.19 12.62
N ALA A 35 2.74 -2.44 12.17
CA ALA A 35 3.71 -3.38 12.73
C ALA A 35 5.15 -2.91 12.47
N GLU A 36 5.41 -2.35 11.30
CA GLU A 36 6.76 -1.94 10.88
C GLU A 36 7.16 -0.55 11.36
N LEU A 37 6.26 0.42 11.22
CA LEU A 37 6.55 1.83 11.47
C LEU A 37 5.99 2.32 12.80
N GLY A 38 5.11 1.55 13.45
CA GLY A 38 4.34 1.96 14.61
C GLY A 38 3.15 2.85 14.28
N SER A 39 2.50 3.38 15.31
CA SER A 39 1.34 4.29 15.21
C SER A 39 1.73 5.77 15.33
N THR A 40 3.02 6.09 15.30
CA THR A 40 3.53 7.43 15.61
C THR A 40 3.53 8.33 14.38
N HIS A 41 3.54 9.65 14.58
CA HIS A 41 3.70 10.64 13.50
C HIS A 41 4.94 10.41 12.62
N GLN A 42 5.98 9.77 13.17
CA GLN A 42 7.16 9.35 12.41
C GLN A 42 6.83 8.30 11.34
N ALA A 43 5.90 7.38 11.61
CA ALA A 43 5.44 6.40 10.63
C ALA A 43 4.86 7.09 9.39
N ILE A 44 4.08 8.15 9.63
CA ILE A 44 3.47 8.94 8.56
C ILE A 44 4.55 9.60 7.71
N LYS A 45 5.51 10.28 8.35
CA LYS A 45 6.63 10.93 7.63
C LYS A 45 7.48 9.95 6.83
N THR A 46 7.76 8.77 7.40
CA THR A 46 8.55 7.73 6.73
C THR A 46 7.81 7.18 5.51
N ALA A 47 6.53 6.84 5.66
CA ALA A 47 5.72 6.37 4.54
C ALA A 47 5.54 7.43 3.45
N MET A 48 5.42 8.71 3.82
CA MET A 48 5.44 9.82 2.85
C MET A 48 6.78 9.89 2.11
N ARG A 49 7.91 9.77 2.83
CA ARG A 49 9.25 9.79 2.22
C ARG A 49 9.47 8.63 1.25
N TRP A 50 8.91 7.46 1.51
CA TRP A 50 9.02 6.30 0.63
C TRP A 50 8.13 6.40 -0.61
N THR A 51 6.94 6.96 -0.46
CA THR A 51 5.90 6.88 -1.50
C THR A 51 5.65 8.18 -2.24
N GLY A 52 6.16 9.32 -1.75
CA GLY A 52 5.81 10.65 -2.24
C GLY A 52 4.35 11.05 -1.97
N ALA A 53 3.58 10.23 -1.26
CA ALA A 53 2.17 10.48 -1.02
C ALA A 53 1.95 11.62 -0.02
N SER A 54 0.78 12.27 -0.10
CA SER A 54 0.40 13.31 0.86
C SER A 54 0.11 12.71 2.24
N GLU A 55 0.34 13.50 3.28
CA GLU A 55 0.11 13.11 4.68
C GLU A 55 -1.30 12.56 4.91
N ARG A 56 -2.30 13.20 4.31
CA ARG A 56 -3.71 12.76 4.37
C ARG A 56 -3.89 11.35 3.81
N THR A 57 -3.22 11.05 2.70
CA THR A 57 -3.32 9.76 2.02
C THR A 57 -2.71 8.65 2.87
N VAL A 58 -1.54 8.90 3.45
CA VAL A 58 -0.88 7.98 4.36
C VAL A 58 -1.70 7.74 5.63
N LYS A 59 -2.33 8.79 6.18
CA LYS A 59 -3.26 8.66 7.31
C LYS A 59 -4.44 7.75 6.97
N TYR A 60 -4.98 7.80 5.75
CA TYR A 60 -6.04 6.90 5.32
C TYR A 60 -5.59 5.46 5.17
N TRP A 61 -4.34 5.22 4.75
CA TRP A 61 -3.78 3.87 4.68
C TRP A 61 -3.59 3.29 6.07
N LEU A 62 -3.03 4.10 6.98
CA LEU A 62 -2.89 3.70 8.36
C LEU A 62 -4.27 3.47 8.99
N SER A 63 -5.26 4.34 8.82
CA SER A 63 -6.61 4.10 9.38
C SER A 63 -7.32 2.88 8.76
N GLY A 64 -6.89 2.40 7.59
CA GLY A 64 -7.56 1.35 6.84
C GLY A 64 -8.83 1.83 6.13
N GLU A 65 -9.07 3.15 6.09
CA GLU A 65 -10.21 3.74 5.42
C GLU A 65 -10.06 3.64 3.89
N ARG A 66 -8.84 3.85 3.39
CA ARG A 66 -8.47 3.66 1.98
C ARG A 66 -7.20 2.83 1.87
N GLY A 67 -7.06 2.10 0.77
CA GLY A 67 -5.84 1.36 0.48
C GLY A 67 -4.89 2.19 -0.39
N PRO A 68 -3.59 1.91 -0.39
CA PRO A 68 -2.67 2.47 -1.38
C PRO A 68 -3.07 2.00 -2.78
N SER A 69 -2.84 2.88 -3.77
CA SER A 69 -2.89 2.48 -5.17
C SER A 69 -1.75 1.49 -5.46
N GLY A 70 -1.83 0.76 -6.57
CA GLY A 70 -0.82 -0.25 -6.93
C GLY A 70 0.60 0.31 -6.94
N GLU A 71 0.79 1.52 -7.48
CA GLU A 71 2.09 2.20 -7.50
C GLU A 71 2.64 2.47 -6.09
N HIS A 72 1.84 3.10 -5.22
CA HIS A 72 2.25 3.35 -3.84
C HIS A 72 2.46 2.05 -3.05
N LEU A 73 1.69 0.99 -3.36
CA LEU A 73 1.86 -0.32 -2.74
C LEU A 73 3.21 -0.93 -3.10
N ILE A 74 3.64 -0.82 -4.35
CA ILE A 74 4.96 -1.32 -4.81
C ILE A 74 6.07 -0.59 -4.06
N LEU A 75 6.01 0.74 -3.96
CA LEU A 75 6.98 1.54 -3.22
C LEU A 75 7.02 1.15 -1.73
N LEU A 76 5.86 0.94 -1.10
CA LEU A 76 5.80 0.46 0.29
C LEU A 76 6.42 -0.93 0.44
N ALA A 77 6.14 -1.86 -0.47
CA ALA A 77 6.69 -3.22 -0.43
C ALA A 77 8.20 -3.26 -0.71
N GLN A 78 8.74 -2.27 -1.45
CA GLN A 78 10.17 -2.12 -1.67
C GLN A 78 10.92 -1.71 -0.39
N HIS A 79 10.27 -0.94 0.48
CA HIS A 79 10.88 -0.40 1.69
C HIS A 79 10.49 -1.13 2.98
N SER A 80 9.40 -1.92 2.98
CA SER A 80 8.88 -2.57 4.18
C SER A 80 8.54 -4.05 3.96
N ASP A 81 9.06 -4.86 4.87
CA ASP A 81 8.99 -6.32 4.87
C ASP A 81 7.60 -6.77 5.22
N ALA A 82 6.99 -6.26 6.29
CA ALA A 82 5.64 -6.68 6.65
C ALA A 82 4.62 -6.32 5.57
N VAL A 83 4.79 -5.21 4.84
CA VAL A 83 3.88 -4.87 3.73
C VAL A 83 3.98 -5.92 2.63
N LEU A 84 5.21 -6.29 2.24
CA LEU A 84 5.43 -7.35 1.26
C LEU A 84 4.88 -8.71 1.75
N LEU A 85 5.14 -9.08 3.00
CA LEU A 85 4.64 -10.33 3.59
C LEU A 85 3.11 -10.35 3.67
N ALA A 86 2.46 -9.22 3.99
CA ALA A 86 1.01 -9.11 4.00
C ALA A 86 0.42 -9.34 2.61
N ILE A 87 1.02 -8.77 1.56
CA ILE A 87 0.61 -9.01 0.17
C ILE A 87 0.76 -10.48 -0.19
N LEU A 88 1.92 -11.09 0.12
CA LEU A 88 2.18 -12.51 -0.19
C LEU A 88 1.25 -13.45 0.58
N THR A 89 0.92 -13.13 1.82
CA THR A 89 -0.05 -13.88 2.64
C THR A 89 -1.45 -13.80 2.03
N MET A 90 -1.86 -12.61 1.60
CA MET A 90 -3.14 -12.42 0.93
C MET A 90 -3.20 -13.10 -0.44
N ALA A 91 -2.07 -13.23 -1.12
CA ALA A 91 -1.94 -13.98 -2.36
C ALA A 91 -1.80 -15.50 -2.15
N GLU A 92 -1.87 -15.98 -0.89
CA GLU A 92 -1.71 -17.40 -0.53
C GLU A 92 -0.35 -18.00 -0.94
N ARG A 93 0.65 -17.13 -1.17
CA ARG A 93 2.02 -17.51 -1.52
C ARG A 93 2.93 -17.71 -0.31
N LEU A 94 2.43 -17.39 0.88
CA LEU A 94 3.16 -17.49 2.15
C LEU A 94 2.39 -18.28 3.22
N SER A 95 1.17 -18.76 2.93
CA SER A 95 0.23 -19.33 3.90
C SER A 95 0.54 -20.75 4.38
N ASP A 96 1.77 -21.23 4.20
CA ASP A 96 2.19 -22.50 4.77
C ASP A 96 3.69 -22.47 5.04
N GLU A 97 4.11 -23.10 6.14
CA GLU A 97 5.49 -23.24 6.61
C GLU A 97 6.43 -23.96 5.61
N ARG A 98 5.92 -24.27 4.42
CA ARG A 98 6.60 -24.89 3.27
C ARG A 98 7.54 -23.94 2.52
N HIS A 99 7.57 -22.65 2.83
CA HIS A 99 8.45 -21.68 2.16
C HIS A 99 9.57 -21.11 3.05
N ARG A 100 9.92 -21.78 4.16
CA ARG A 100 11.35 -21.75 4.54
C ARG A 100 12.12 -22.48 3.46
N CYS A 101 12.37 -21.82 2.33
CA CYS A 101 13.44 -22.23 1.46
C CYS A 101 14.69 -22.19 2.34
N ALA A 102 15.19 -23.35 2.75
CA ALA A 102 16.39 -23.50 3.58
C ALA A 102 17.66 -22.92 2.91
N GLY A 103 17.53 -22.40 1.69
CA GLY A 103 18.54 -21.65 0.94
C GLY A 103 18.02 -20.35 0.32
N CYS A 104 16.94 -19.72 0.84
CA CYS A 104 16.68 -18.34 0.46
C CYS A 104 17.83 -17.49 1.00
N PRO A 105 18.65 -16.87 0.15
CA PRO A 105 19.64 -15.94 0.64
C PRO A 105 18.90 -14.84 1.41
N GLU A 106 19.51 -14.41 2.51
CA GLU A 106 19.13 -13.18 3.20
C GLU A 106 18.77 -12.12 2.17
N ARG A 107 17.73 -11.36 2.49
CA ARG A 107 16.98 -10.39 1.68
C ARG A 107 17.80 -9.37 0.85
N LEU A 108 19.12 -9.43 0.95
CA LEU A 108 20.13 -8.67 0.24
C LEU A 108 20.22 -8.96 -1.28
N LEU A 109 19.95 -10.18 -1.77
CA LEU A 109 20.30 -10.53 -3.17
C LEU A 109 19.27 -10.14 -4.24
N VAL A 110 17.99 -9.96 -3.91
CA VAL A 110 16.96 -9.66 -4.94
C VAL A 110 16.83 -8.15 -5.21
N LEU A 111 17.09 -7.31 -4.20
CA LEU A 111 16.98 -5.85 -4.33
C LEU A 111 18.25 -5.18 -4.91
N GLN A 112 19.41 -5.83 -4.83
CA GLN A 112 20.65 -5.31 -5.43
C GLN A 112 20.56 -5.25 -6.97
N ASN A 113 19.90 -6.23 -7.61
CA ASN A 113 19.80 -6.27 -9.06
C ASN A 113 18.88 -5.18 -9.66
N LEU A 114 17.82 -4.75 -8.95
CA LEU A 114 16.93 -3.69 -9.45
C LEU A 114 17.48 -2.27 -9.23
N ARG A 115 18.41 -2.10 -8.27
CA ARG A 115 19.09 -0.81 -8.06
C ARG A 115 20.19 -0.55 -9.09
N GLN A 116 20.67 -1.60 -9.77
CA GLN A 116 21.73 -1.48 -10.76
C GLN A 116 21.23 -0.96 -12.11
N GLU A 117 19.99 -1.24 -12.50
CA GLU A 117 19.43 -0.73 -13.76
C GLU A 117 18.99 0.75 -13.69
N SER A 118 18.67 1.27 -12.49
CA SER A 118 18.29 2.68 -12.33
C SER A 118 19.47 3.66 -12.23
N ASN A 119 20.71 3.18 -12.09
CA ASN A 119 21.91 4.03 -12.02
C ASN A 119 22.62 4.19 -13.37
N LEU A 120 22.07 3.68 -14.47
CA LEU A 120 22.68 3.77 -15.81
C LEU A 120 21.91 4.69 -16.78
N SER A 121 20.87 5.40 -16.33
CA SER A 121 20.08 6.29 -17.17
C SER A 121 20.15 7.78 -16.81
N GLU A 122 21.10 8.20 -15.98
CA GLU A 122 21.38 9.62 -15.68
C GLU A 122 22.73 10.11 -16.22
N ASP A 123 23.29 9.44 -17.23
CA ASP A 123 24.42 9.95 -18.01
C ASP A 123 24.08 9.91 -19.51
N PHE A 124 23.19 10.80 -19.97
CA PHE A 124 23.18 11.37 -21.33
C PHE A 124 22.29 12.62 -21.40
#